data_AF-A0A3A5HAW1-F1
#
_entry.id   AF-A0A3A5HAW1-F1
#
_cell.length_a   1.000
_cell.length_b   1.000
_cell.length_c   1.000
_cell.angle_alpha   90.00
_cell.angle_beta   90.00
_cell.angle_gamma   90.00
#
_symmetry.space_group_name_H-M   'P 1'
#
loop_
_entity.id
_entity.type
_entity.pdbx_description
1 polymer ?
#
loop_
_entity_poly.entity_id
_entity_poly.type
_entity_poly.pdbx_seq_one_letter_code
_entity_poly.pdbx_strand_id
1 'polypeptide(L)' 'MMIRLIDERESYLSAAAFISDAAESLTSAAQTLALTDPRLEAVASSLALASDNLMGRVISEVPRDGEDDEVAL' A
#
# COMPACT_ATOMS: atom_id res chain seq x y z
N MET A 1 6.25 -15.63 25.05
CA MET A 1 5.33 -14.70 24.37
C MET A 1 5.99 -13.88 23.26
N MET A 2 7.21 -14.25 22.81
CA MET A 2 7.94 -13.52 21.77
C MET A 2 7.67 -14.08 20.35
N ILE A 3 7.38 -15.39 20.26
CA ILE A 3 7.13 -16.09 18.98
C ILE A 3 5.86 -15.60 18.27
N ARG A 4 4.76 -15.31 19.01
CA ARG A 4 3.50 -14.84 18.41
C ARG A 4 3.61 -13.47 17.75
N LEU A 5 4.39 -12.56 18.35
CA LEU A 5 4.62 -11.22 17.81
C LEU A 5 5.45 -11.25 16.51
N ILE A 6 6.37 -12.22 16.39
CA ILE A 6 7.19 -12.40 15.18
C ILE A 6 6.32 -12.92 14.03
N ASP A 7 5.44 -13.89 14.31
CA ASP A 7 4.52 -14.47 13.32
C ASP A 7 3.50 -13.42 12.82
N GLU A 8 2.98 -12.59 13.72
CA GLU A 8 2.10 -11.46 13.36
C GLU A 8 2.84 -10.43 12.49
N ARG A 9 4.08 -10.04 12.86
CA ARG A 9 4.89 -9.09 12.08
C ARG A 9 5.20 -9.61 10.67
N GLU A 10 5.56 -10.89 10.53
CA GLU A 10 5.80 -11.49 9.20
C GLU A 10 4.52 -11.56 8.37
N SER A 11 3.38 -11.83 9.00
CA SER A 11 2.07 -11.79 8.36
C SER A 11 1.72 -10.38 7.85
N TYR A 12 1.94 -9.35 8.67
CA TYR A 12 1.75 -7.94 8.28
C TYR A 12 2.66 -7.52 7.13
N LEU A 13 3.95 -7.88 7.16
CA LEU A 13 4.89 -7.57 6.08
C LEU A 13 4.50 -8.26 4.76
N SER A 14 4.03 -9.51 4.82
CA SER A 14 3.53 -10.22 3.64
C SER A 14 2.28 -9.56 3.07
N ALA A 15 1.34 -9.16 3.93
CA ALA A 15 0.14 -8.43 3.52
C ALA A 15 0.50 -7.08 2.89
N ALA A 16 1.41 -6.33 3.49
CA ALA A 16 1.91 -5.06 2.94
C ALA A 16 2.55 -5.25 1.56
N ALA A 17 3.37 -6.29 1.38
CA ALA A 17 3.98 -6.60 0.08
C ALA A 17 2.94 -6.94 -0.98
N PHE A 18 1.93 -7.77 -0.66
CA PHE A 18 0.84 -8.10 -1.58
C PHE A 18 0.02 -6.87 -1.98
N ILE A 19 -0.27 -6.00 -1.01
CA ILE A 19 -1.00 -4.76 -1.25
C ILE A 19 -0.18 -3.79 -2.13
N SER A 20 1.13 -3.72 -1.93
CA SER A 20 2.03 -2.93 -2.77
C SER A 20 2.03 -3.40 -4.23
N ASP A 21 2.15 -4.71 -4.44
CA ASP A 21 2.13 -5.32 -5.78
C ASP A 21 0.79 -5.11 -6.50
N ALA A 22 -0.32 -5.18 -5.76
CA ALA A 22 -1.65 -4.86 -6.27
C ALA A 22 -1.79 -3.38 -6.68
N ALA A 23 -1.21 -2.46 -5.92
CA ALA A 23 -1.20 -1.03 -6.25
C ALA A 23 -0.41 -0.78 -7.54
N GLU A 24 0.78 -1.34 -7.67
CA GLU A 24 1.61 -1.22 -8.88
C GLU A 24 0.87 -1.76 -10.12
N SER A 25 0.21 -2.92 -9.98
CA SER A 25 -0.61 -3.52 -11.04
C SER A 25 -1.77 -2.60 -11.46
N LEU A 26 -2.47 -1.98 -10.51
CA LEU A 26 -3.55 -1.03 -10.79
C LEU A 26 -3.04 0.23 -11.51
N THR A 27 -1.88 0.75 -11.11
CA THR A 27 -1.24 1.90 -11.76
C THR A 27 -0.87 1.56 -13.20
N SER A 28 -0.29 0.39 -13.45
CA SER A 28 0.04 -0.07 -14.82
C SER A 28 -1.22 -0.24 -15.68
N ALA A 29 -2.30 -0.77 -15.11
CA ALA A 29 -3.58 -0.91 -15.80
C ALA A 29 -4.19 0.46 -16.14
N ALA A 30 -4.14 1.42 -15.22
CA ALA A 30 -4.59 2.79 -15.45
C ALA A 30 -3.84 3.45 -16.61
N GLN A 31 -2.50 3.37 -16.60
CA GLN A 31 -1.67 3.90 -17.70
C GLN A 31 -2.00 3.24 -19.04
N THR A 32 -2.16 1.92 -19.05
CA THR A 32 -2.53 1.19 -20.27
C THR A 32 -3.89 1.62 -20.80
N LEU A 33 -4.90 1.76 -19.93
CA LEU A 33 -6.23 2.24 -20.33
C LEU A 33 -6.17 3.66 -20.92
N ALA A 34 -5.46 4.58 -20.26
CA ALA A 34 -5.34 5.97 -20.71
C ALA A 34 -4.64 6.07 -22.07
N LEU A 35 -3.67 5.20 -22.35
CA LEU A 35 -2.99 5.14 -23.65
C LEU A 35 -3.82 4.46 -24.74
N THR A 36 -4.69 3.52 -24.36
CA THR A 36 -5.48 2.72 -25.31
C THR A 36 -6.72 3.47 -25.81
N ASP A 37 -7.45 4.12 -24.91
CA ASP A 37 -8.63 4.89 -25.26
C ASP A 37 -8.75 6.14 -24.37
N PRO A 38 -8.61 7.35 -24.94
CA PRO A 38 -8.75 8.59 -24.18
C PRO A 38 -10.16 8.78 -23.58
N ARG A 39 -11.20 8.08 -24.08
CA ARG A 39 -12.54 8.09 -23.46
C ARG A 39 -12.58 7.36 -22.13
N LEU A 40 -11.57 6.53 -21.85
CA LEU A 40 -11.43 5.80 -20.59
C LEU A 40 -10.59 6.56 -19.55
N GLU A 41 -10.23 7.82 -19.80
CA GLU A 41 -9.46 8.65 -18.88
C GLU A 41 -10.06 8.71 -17.46
N ALA A 42 -11.39 8.78 -17.35
CA ALA A 42 -12.09 8.77 -16.06
C ALA A 42 -11.94 7.43 -15.31
N VAL A 43 -11.92 6.31 -16.04
CA VAL A 43 -11.71 4.97 -15.48
C VAL A 43 -10.25 4.80 -15.05
N ALA A 44 -9.31 5.21 -15.90
CA ALA A 44 -7.88 5.21 -15.58
C ALA A 44 -7.58 6.06 -14.34
N SER A 45 -8.16 7.27 -14.24
CA SER A 45 -8.01 8.14 -13.08
C SER A 45 -8.58 7.50 -11.80
N SER A 46 -9.71 6.80 -11.91
CA SER A 46 -10.30 6.08 -10.76
C SER A 46 -9.42 4.92 -10.29
N LEU A 47 -8.78 4.19 -11.22
CA LEU A 47 -7.81 3.14 -10.86
C LEU A 47 -6.55 3.72 -10.22
N ALA A 48 -6.01 4.82 -10.75
CA ALA A 48 -4.84 5.48 -10.17
C ALA A 48 -5.13 5.95 -8.74
N LEU A 49 -6.30 6.55 -8.50
CA LEU A 49 -6.71 7.00 -7.17
C LEU A 49 -6.94 5.84 -6.20
N ALA A 50 -7.45 4.70 -6.69
CA ALA A 50 -7.56 3.49 -5.89
C ALA A 50 -6.18 2.93 -5.49
N SER A 51 -5.22 2.95 -6.41
CA SER A 51 -3.82 2.56 -6.16
C SER A 51 -3.16 3.45 -5.11
N ASP A 52 -3.28 4.78 -5.24
CA ASP A 52 -2.72 5.73 -4.28
C ASP A 52 -3.29 5.55 -2.87
N ASN A 53 -4.61 5.34 -2.76
CA ASN A 53 -5.23 5.05 -1.46
C ASN A 53 -4.72 3.75 -0.85
N LEU A 54 -4.52 2.72 -1.68
CA LEU A 54 -4.03 1.43 -1.24
C LEU A 54 -2.59 1.54 -0.71
N MET A 55 -1.73 2.27 -1.43
CA MET A 55 -0.35 2.52 -1.04
C MET A 55 -0.24 3.41 0.22
N GLY A 56 -1.09 4.44 0.33
CA GLY A 56 -1.16 5.29 1.52
C GLY A 56 -1.55 4.52 2.78
N ARG A 57 -2.41 3.51 2.66
CA ARG A 57 -2.77 2.62 3.76
C ARG A 57 -1.61 1.72 4.20
N VAL A 58 -0.87 1.14 3.25
CA VAL A 58 0.35 0.35 3.57
C VAL A 58 1.34 1.20 4.36
N ILE A 59 1.62 2.43 3.91
CA ILE A 59 2.58 3.32 4.57
C ILE A 59 2.12 3.72 5.99
N SER A 60 0.81 3.86 6.19
CA SER A 60 0.23 4.25 7.49
C SER A 60 0.13 3.08 8.48
N GLU A 61 -0.05 1.86 7.98
CA GLU A 61 -0.22 0.65 8.81
C GLU A 61 1.11 -0.06 9.14
N VAL A 62 2.21 0.25 8.45
CA VAL A 62 3.55 -0.24 8.83
C VAL A 62 4.01 0.49 10.10
N PRO A 63 4.14 -0.21 11.25
CA PRO A 63 4.64 0.41 12.47
C PRO A 63 6.06 0.91 12.24
N ARG A 64 6.31 2.20 12.49
CA ARG A 64 7.67 2.71 12.58
C ARG A 64 8.25 2.18 13.88
N ASP A 65 9.07 1.14 13.80
CA ASP A 65 9.93 0.75 14.91
C ASP A 65 10.85 1.97 15.23
N GLY A 66 10.48 2.82 16.21
CA GLY A 66 11.45 3.71 16.87
C GLY A 66 11.12 5.19 17.18
N GLU A 67 9.89 5.60 17.51
CA GLU A 67 9.65 7.02 17.91
C GLU A 67 8.81 7.24 19.19
N ASP A 68 8.76 6.30 20.15
CA ASP A 68 8.01 6.50 21.42
C ASP A 68 8.81 6.18 22.71
N ASP A 69 10.14 6.37 22.72
CA ASP A 69 10.97 6.17 23.93
C ASP A 69 11.84 7.40 24.31
N GLU A 70 11.42 8.61 23.92
CA GLU A 70 11.93 9.86 24.50
C GLU A 70 10.78 10.70 25.02
N VAL A 71 10.58 10.65 26.35
CA VAL A 71 10.31 11.74 27.30
C VAL A 71 9.26 11.39 28.36
N ALA A 72 9.73 10.85 29.49
CA ALA A 72 9.13 11.14 30.79
C ALA A 72 10.25 11.26 31.83
N LEU A 73 10.38 12.47 32.35
CA LEU A 73 11.31 12.94 33.39
C LEU A 73 11.25 12.12 34.68
#